data_AF-X0VK47-F1
#
_entry.id   AF-X0VK47-F1
#
_cell.length_a   1.000
_cell.length_b   1.000
_cell.length_c   1.000
_cell.angle_alpha   90.00
_cell.angle_beta   90.00
_cell.angle_gamma   90.00
#
_symmetry.space_group_name_H-M   'P 1'
#
loop_
_entity.id
_entity.type
_entity.pdbx_description
1 polymer ?
#
loop_
_entity_poly.entity_id
_entity_poly.type
_entity_poly.pdbx_seq_one_letter_code
_entity_poly.pdbx_strand_id
1 'polypeptide(L)'
;EDLDFVAFYDKSFIKFERILETYLAYAPWGIRSFIKAIPLWLKQKLWIKELIRKELDFGGKIIFPEHHESHAASAFFPSPYQESAFLTVDGVGEWTTASFGVGRDNNIQILAEMHFPHSLGLLYSAFTYYTGFKVNSGEYKLMGLAPYGEPKYKNLILSNLLDLKEDGSFKLNMKYFGYCTGLKMTNRRFNKLFGGPPRKPESRLTQRDMDLARSVQEVTEEIMLCMVRHVHKQTGLKDLCLAGGVALNCVGNGRILREGPFEDIWIQPA
;
A
#
# COMPACT_ATOMS: atom_id res chain seq x y z
N GLU A 1 -5.59 12.15 34.09
CA GLU A 1 -4.32 11.51 34.47
C GLU A 1 -4.33 9.99 34.20
N ASP A 2 -5.28 9.47 33.40
CA ASP A 2 -5.46 8.04 33.12
C ASP A 2 -4.78 7.54 31.83
N LEU A 3 -3.90 8.35 31.22
CA LEU A 3 -3.21 8.00 29.97
C LEU A 3 -1.81 7.47 30.29
N ASP A 4 -1.60 6.15 30.20
CA ASP A 4 -0.30 5.54 30.52
C ASP A 4 0.69 5.62 29.33
N PHE A 5 0.19 5.44 28.10
CA PHE A 5 1.00 5.35 26.89
C PHE A 5 0.37 6.12 25.73
N VAL A 6 1.23 6.68 24.88
CA VAL A 6 0.85 7.17 23.55
C VAL A 6 1.65 6.40 22.51
N ALA A 7 0.96 5.80 21.54
CA ALA A 7 1.59 5.10 20.43
C ALA A 7 1.54 5.95 19.16
N PHE A 8 2.66 6.08 18.46
CA PHE A 8 2.73 6.68 17.14
C PHE A 8 3.19 5.63 16.13
N TYR A 9 2.31 5.28 15.20
CA TYR A 9 2.37 4.10 14.33
C TYR A 9 3.51 4.07 13.29
N ASP A 10 4.49 4.97 13.35
CA ASP A 10 5.52 5.11 12.31
C ASP A 10 6.86 5.54 12.92
N LYS A 11 7.90 4.73 12.69
CA LYS A 11 9.27 5.06 13.09
C LYS A 11 9.87 6.10 12.14
N SER A 12 9.72 7.37 12.54
CA SER A 12 10.09 8.54 11.74
C SER A 12 11.54 8.54 11.21
N PHE A 13 12.49 8.00 11.97
CA PHE A 13 13.89 7.90 11.53
C PHE A 13 14.09 6.87 10.42
N ILE A 14 13.49 5.68 10.52
CA ILE A 14 13.60 4.63 9.50
C ILE A 14 12.93 5.09 8.20
N LYS A 15 11.77 5.75 8.31
CA LYS A 15 11.12 6.36 7.16
C LYS A 15 11.96 7.45 6.49
N PHE A 16 12.66 8.25 7.29
CA PHE A 16 13.59 9.26 6.77
C PHE A 16 14.78 8.61 6.05
N GLU A 17 15.36 7.56 6.63
CA GLU A 17 16.42 6.74 6.02
C GLU A 17 15.98 6.21 4.65
N ARG A 18 14.79 5.59 4.54
CA ARG A 18 14.26 5.15 3.24
C ARG A 18 14.23 6.26 2.21
N ILE A 19 13.74 7.44 2.60
CA ILE A 19 13.63 8.57 1.68
C ILE A 19 15.01 9.01 1.20
N LEU A 20 15.99 9.07 2.09
CA LEU A 20 17.37 9.39 1.77
C LEU A 20 17.97 8.35 0.82
N GLU A 21 17.91 7.06 1.17
CA GLU A 21 18.43 5.97 0.36
C GLU A 21 17.77 5.92 -1.02
N THR A 22 16.46 6.13 -1.08
CA THR A 22 15.72 6.19 -2.35
C THR A 22 16.25 7.31 -3.25
N TYR A 23 16.49 8.51 -2.70
CA TYR A 23 17.02 9.60 -3.51
C TYR A 23 18.47 9.39 -3.96
N LEU A 24 19.28 8.73 -3.14
CA LEU A 24 20.66 8.36 -3.48
C LEU A 24 20.70 7.26 -4.56
N ALA A 25 19.88 6.22 -4.43
CA ALA A 25 19.80 5.11 -5.39
C ALA A 25 19.41 5.56 -6.81
N TYR A 26 18.78 6.72 -6.93
CA TYR A 26 18.39 7.31 -8.21
C TYR A 26 19.09 8.65 -8.51
N ALA A 27 20.31 8.83 -8.00
CA ALA A 27 21.15 9.95 -8.38
C ALA A 27 21.45 9.94 -9.90
N PRO A 28 21.58 11.13 -10.54
CA PRO A 28 21.51 12.47 -9.95
C PRO A 28 20.07 13.05 -9.86
N TRP A 29 19.05 12.34 -10.34
CA TRP A 29 17.70 12.89 -10.49
C TRP A 29 16.96 12.99 -9.15
N GLY A 30 17.22 12.07 -8.22
CA GLY A 30 16.69 12.11 -6.85
C GLY A 30 17.18 13.28 -6.01
N ILE A 31 18.35 13.86 -6.33
CA ILE A 31 19.01 14.91 -5.53
C ILE A 31 18.15 16.19 -5.44
N ARG A 32 17.44 16.54 -6.52
CA ARG A 32 16.56 17.73 -6.51
C ARG A 32 15.36 17.55 -5.57
N SER A 33 14.79 16.35 -5.53
CA SER A 33 13.68 15.99 -4.64
C SER A 33 14.17 15.94 -3.19
N PHE A 34 15.37 15.42 -2.96
CA PHE A 34 16.05 15.42 -1.66
C PHE A 34 16.19 16.83 -1.08
N ILE A 35 16.79 17.77 -1.81
CA ILE A 35 16.99 19.16 -1.34
C ILE A 35 15.68 19.83 -0.91
N LYS A 36 14.56 19.53 -1.59
CA LYS A 36 13.25 20.07 -1.23
C LYS A 36 12.63 19.39 0.00
N ALA A 37 12.87 18.09 0.18
CA ALA A 37 12.26 17.31 1.25
C ALA A 37 12.96 17.51 2.60
N ILE A 38 14.30 17.61 2.61
CA ILE A 38 15.12 17.68 3.84
C ILE A 38 14.63 18.73 4.85
N PRO A 39 14.36 20.01 4.46
CA PRO A 39 14.01 21.03 5.44
C PRO A 39 12.71 20.73 6.21
N LEU A 40 11.74 20.07 5.56
CA LEU A 40 10.50 19.65 6.19
C LEU A 40 10.74 18.52 7.20
N TRP A 41 11.58 17.55 6.82
CA TRP A 41 11.91 16.41 7.67
C TRP A 41 12.69 16.83 8.91
N LEU A 42 13.73 17.64 8.73
CA LEU A 42 14.57 18.15 9.81
C LEU A 42 13.83 19.07 10.79
N LYS A 43 12.78 19.78 10.36
CA LYS A 43 12.05 20.73 11.22
C LYS A 43 10.87 20.12 11.95
N GLN A 44 10.21 19.12 11.38
CA GLN A 44 8.93 18.61 11.92
C GLN A 44 8.95 17.10 12.10
N LYS A 45 9.20 16.35 11.03
CA LYS A 45 8.93 14.90 11.02
C LYS A 45 9.88 14.08 11.89
N LEU A 46 11.10 14.55 12.14
CA LEU A 46 12.01 13.88 13.09
C LEU A 46 11.69 14.17 14.57
N TRP A 47 10.92 15.22 14.85
CA TRP A 47 10.62 15.70 16.20
C TRP A 47 9.18 15.36 16.62
N ILE A 48 8.61 14.29 16.07
CA ILE A 48 7.22 13.89 16.36
C ILE A 48 7.04 13.58 17.84
N LYS A 49 8.05 13.01 18.51
CA LYS A 49 8.00 12.75 19.95
C LYS A 49 7.82 14.04 20.75
N GLU A 50 8.63 15.06 20.47
CA GLU A 50 8.58 16.36 21.12
C GLU A 50 7.27 17.09 20.79
N LEU A 51 6.81 16.98 19.54
CA LEU A 51 5.53 17.54 19.13
C LEU A 51 4.36 16.90 19.89
N ILE A 52 4.31 15.57 19.98
CA ILE A 52 3.27 14.84 20.74
C ILE A 52 3.28 15.28 22.20
N ARG A 53 4.46 15.34 22.83
CA ARG A 53 4.59 15.80 24.23
C ARG A 53 4.03 17.19 24.42
N LYS A 54 4.35 18.10 23.51
CA LYS A 54 3.93 19.50 23.60
C LYS A 54 2.43 19.67 23.33
N GLU A 55 1.92 19.08 22.26
CA GLU A 55 0.52 19.27 21.82
C GLU A 55 -0.48 18.52 22.71
N LEU A 56 -0.07 17.41 23.33
CA LEU A 56 -0.91 16.64 24.27
C LEU A 56 -0.61 16.94 25.75
N ASP A 57 0.35 17.82 26.05
CA ASP A 57 0.89 18.04 27.40
C ASP A 57 1.21 16.71 28.13
N PHE A 58 1.84 15.78 27.41
CA PHE A 58 2.00 14.40 27.84
C PHE A 58 3.42 14.08 28.31
N GLY A 59 3.58 13.84 29.61
CA GLY A 59 4.84 13.46 30.25
C GLY A 59 5.16 11.95 30.24
N GLY A 60 4.20 11.10 29.87
CA GLY A 60 4.31 9.65 29.95
C GLY A 60 5.14 9.01 28.82
N LYS A 61 5.04 7.68 28.69
CA LYS A 61 5.84 6.92 27.72
C LYS A 61 5.19 7.00 26.33
N ILE A 62 5.98 7.47 25.37
CA ILE A 62 5.62 7.47 23.94
C ILE A 62 6.34 6.30 23.26
N ILE A 63 5.59 5.44 22.59
CA ILE A 63 6.09 4.26 21.87
C ILE A 63 5.90 4.41 20.35
N PHE A 64 6.79 3.79 19.59
CA PHE A 64 6.83 3.86 18.12
C PHE A 64 6.86 2.42 17.56
N PRO A 65 5.72 1.72 17.52
CA PRO A 65 5.62 0.43 16.84
C PRO A 65 5.87 0.59 15.33
N GLU A 66 6.08 -0.52 14.64
CA GLU A 66 6.25 -0.49 13.18
C GLU A 66 4.91 -0.24 12.47
N HIS A 67 4.93 0.38 11.29
CA HIS A 67 3.71 0.75 10.56
C HIS A 67 2.86 -0.47 10.19
N HIS A 68 3.49 -1.52 9.65
CA HIS A 68 2.77 -2.74 9.26
C HIS A 68 2.38 -3.60 10.46
N GLU A 69 3.15 -3.58 11.55
CA GLU A 69 2.75 -4.17 12.83
C GLU A 69 1.51 -3.47 13.38
N SER A 70 1.46 -2.14 13.31
CA SER A 70 0.31 -1.33 13.72
C SER A 70 -0.93 -1.66 12.88
N HIS A 71 -0.77 -1.86 11.57
CA HIS A 71 -1.87 -2.34 10.71
C HIS A 71 -2.35 -3.73 11.13
N ALA A 72 -1.44 -4.68 11.35
CA ALA A 72 -1.80 -6.03 11.79
C ALA A 72 -2.56 -5.98 13.13
N ALA A 73 -2.06 -5.22 14.10
CA ALA A 73 -2.68 -5.00 15.41
C ALA A 73 -4.08 -4.39 15.29
N SER A 74 -4.25 -3.40 14.41
CA SER A 74 -5.53 -2.73 14.20
C SER A 74 -6.60 -3.59 13.53
N ALA A 75 -6.23 -4.69 12.87
CA ALA A 75 -7.18 -5.67 12.37
C ALA A 75 -7.37 -6.82 13.34
N PHE A 76 -6.28 -7.42 13.85
CA PHE A 76 -6.33 -8.64 14.64
C PHE A 76 -6.97 -8.44 16.03
N PHE A 77 -6.50 -7.48 16.82
CA PHE A 77 -6.99 -7.30 18.20
C PHE A 77 -8.48 -6.92 18.34
N PRO A 78 -9.09 -6.14 17.43
CA PRO A 78 -10.54 -5.92 17.46
C PRO A 78 -11.35 -6.99 16.73
N SER A 79 -10.70 -7.96 16.06
CA SER A 79 -11.39 -9.07 15.40
C SER A 79 -12.04 -10.01 16.43
N PRO A 80 -13.05 -10.82 16.04
CA PRO A 80 -13.64 -11.81 16.94
C PRO A 80 -12.76 -13.05 17.14
N TYR A 81 -11.56 -13.11 16.56
CA TYR A 81 -10.73 -14.30 16.51
C TYR A 81 -9.67 -14.32 17.61
N GLN A 82 -9.54 -15.46 18.29
CA GLN A 82 -8.45 -15.69 19.25
C GLN A 82 -7.11 -16.00 18.54
N GLU A 83 -7.18 -16.68 17.40
CA GLU A 83 -6.06 -16.87 16.47
C GLU A 83 -6.51 -16.60 15.04
N SER A 84 -5.68 -15.94 14.25
CA SER A 84 -6.00 -15.64 12.85
C SER A 84 -4.70 -15.36 12.07
N ALA A 85 -4.70 -15.68 10.79
CA ALA A 85 -3.68 -15.13 9.91
C ALA A 85 -3.96 -13.64 9.67
N PHE A 86 -2.94 -12.84 9.44
CA PHE A 86 -3.15 -11.48 8.94
C PHE A 86 -2.40 -11.25 7.63
N LEU A 87 -2.94 -10.36 6.81
CA LEU A 87 -2.29 -9.82 5.61
C LEU A 87 -2.52 -8.30 5.58
N THR A 88 -1.43 -7.56 5.67
CA THR A 88 -1.44 -6.10 5.51
C THR A 88 -0.92 -5.76 4.11
N VAL A 89 -1.62 -4.89 3.39
CA VAL A 89 -1.21 -4.43 2.05
C VAL A 89 -1.46 -2.93 1.94
N ASP A 90 -0.40 -2.15 1.74
CA ASP A 90 -0.45 -0.69 1.79
C ASP A 90 0.40 -0.04 0.69
N GLY A 91 0.37 1.29 0.63
CA GLY A 91 1.27 2.09 -0.19
C GLY A 91 2.72 1.89 0.24
N VAL A 92 3.13 2.50 1.34
CA VAL A 92 4.47 2.36 1.93
C VAL A 92 4.45 2.74 3.42
N GLY A 93 4.94 1.86 4.29
CA GLY A 93 5.31 2.20 5.67
C GLY A 93 6.72 2.82 5.77
N GLU A 94 7.51 2.33 6.71
CA GLU A 94 8.94 2.64 6.82
C GLU A 94 9.72 2.10 5.62
N TRP A 95 9.52 0.81 5.30
CA TRP A 95 10.04 0.12 4.11
C TRP A 95 9.03 -0.87 3.56
N THR A 96 8.32 -1.53 4.48
CA THR A 96 7.29 -2.51 4.18
C THR A 96 6.15 -1.91 3.35
N THR A 97 5.65 -2.72 2.42
CA THR A 97 4.53 -2.41 1.53
C THR A 97 3.44 -3.47 1.61
N ALA A 98 3.80 -4.69 1.99
CA ALA A 98 2.90 -5.73 2.44
C ALA A 98 3.59 -6.60 3.49
N SER A 99 2.83 -7.14 4.44
CA SER A 99 3.34 -8.14 5.38
C SER A 99 2.25 -9.15 5.72
N PHE A 100 2.65 -10.36 6.08
CA PHE A 100 1.72 -11.35 6.60
C PHE A 100 2.31 -12.08 7.80
N GLY A 101 1.42 -12.69 8.58
CA GLY A 101 1.82 -13.45 9.74
C GLY A 101 0.64 -14.03 10.50
N VAL A 102 0.85 -14.26 11.79
CA VAL A 102 -0.15 -14.84 12.69
C VAL A 102 -0.38 -13.93 13.88
N GLY A 103 -1.65 -13.74 14.24
CA GLY A 103 -2.06 -13.20 15.53
C GLY A 103 -2.55 -14.35 16.42
N ARG A 104 -2.13 -14.35 17.69
CA ARG A 104 -2.60 -15.29 18.72
C ARG A 104 -2.69 -14.58 20.05
N ASP A 105 -3.88 -14.62 20.65
CA ASP A 105 -4.16 -13.96 21.92
C ASP A 105 -3.76 -12.46 21.90
N ASN A 106 -2.71 -12.11 22.64
CA ASN A 106 -2.17 -10.77 22.76
C ASN A 106 -0.87 -10.55 21.97
N ASN A 107 -0.55 -11.45 21.04
CA ASN A 107 0.71 -11.44 20.30
C ASN A 107 0.51 -11.47 18.79
N ILE A 108 1.42 -10.84 18.07
CA ILE A 108 1.47 -10.78 16.61
C ILE A 108 2.88 -11.16 16.17
N GLN A 109 2.97 -12.09 15.24
CA GLN A 109 4.23 -12.53 14.66
C GLN A 109 4.19 -12.32 13.14
N ILE A 110 5.00 -11.40 12.63
CA ILE A 110 5.23 -11.21 11.19
C ILE A 110 6.14 -12.35 10.71
N LEU A 111 5.72 -13.03 9.64
CA LEU A 111 6.46 -14.15 9.03
C LEU A 111 7.27 -13.70 7.81
N ALA A 112 6.72 -12.78 7.02
CA ALA A 112 7.41 -12.23 5.86
C ALA A 112 6.85 -10.87 5.45
N GLU A 113 7.65 -10.17 4.64
CA GLU A 113 7.37 -8.82 4.17
C GLU A 113 7.74 -8.64 2.70
N MET A 114 7.06 -7.71 2.05
CA MET A 114 7.47 -7.08 0.80
C MET A 114 7.89 -5.64 1.08
N HIS A 115 8.94 -5.18 0.40
CA HIS A 115 9.52 -3.87 0.62
C HIS A 115 9.41 -2.94 -0.60
N PHE A 116 9.42 -1.65 -0.32
CA PHE A 116 9.56 -0.58 -1.29
C PHE A 116 10.82 -0.83 -2.16
N PRO A 117 10.77 -0.59 -3.49
CA PRO A 117 9.76 0.16 -4.24
C PRO A 117 8.60 -0.69 -4.79
N HIS A 118 8.48 -1.96 -4.41
CA HIS A 118 7.48 -2.87 -4.95
C HIS A 118 6.24 -2.84 -4.06
N SER A 119 5.16 -2.21 -4.53
CA SER A 119 3.95 -1.99 -3.74
C SER A 119 2.71 -2.09 -4.62
N LEU A 120 1.71 -2.83 -4.14
CA LEU A 120 0.42 -2.95 -4.82
C LEU A 120 -0.35 -1.63 -4.70
N GLY A 121 -0.25 -0.96 -3.55
CA GLY A 121 -0.81 0.37 -3.34
C GLY A 121 -0.21 1.41 -4.30
N LEU A 122 1.10 1.38 -4.53
CA LEU A 122 1.74 2.29 -5.49
C LEU A 122 1.42 1.96 -6.95
N LEU A 123 1.25 0.67 -7.30
CA LEU A 123 0.74 0.28 -8.61
C LEU A 123 -0.66 0.85 -8.84
N TYR A 124 -1.58 0.64 -7.90
CA TYR A 124 -2.95 1.15 -7.98
C TYR A 124 -2.99 2.69 -8.02
N SER A 125 -2.15 3.33 -7.20
CA SER A 125 -1.97 4.79 -7.18
C SER A 125 -1.42 5.33 -8.50
N ALA A 126 -0.58 4.57 -9.21
CA ALA A 126 -0.07 4.97 -10.52
C ALA A 126 -1.19 5.04 -11.56
N PHE A 127 -2.13 4.09 -11.56
CA PHE A 127 -3.32 4.15 -12.41
C PHE A 127 -4.34 5.19 -11.95
N THR A 128 -4.45 5.43 -10.64
CA THR A 128 -5.28 6.50 -10.07
C THR A 128 -4.80 7.86 -10.59
N TYR A 129 -3.49 8.11 -10.51
CA TYR A 129 -2.85 9.28 -11.10
C TYR A 129 -3.05 9.34 -12.62
N TYR A 130 -2.90 8.20 -13.31
CA TYR A 130 -2.92 8.15 -14.76
C TYR A 130 -4.30 8.43 -15.36
N THR A 131 -5.35 8.04 -14.65
CA THR A 131 -6.76 8.35 -14.95
C THR A 131 -7.19 9.72 -14.40
N GLY A 132 -6.23 10.56 -14.00
CA GLY A 132 -6.47 11.96 -13.61
C GLY A 132 -7.14 12.14 -12.25
N PHE A 133 -7.18 11.10 -11.41
CA PHE A 133 -7.63 11.21 -10.02
C PHE A 133 -6.48 11.60 -9.08
N LYS A 134 -6.85 12.12 -7.91
CA LYS A 134 -5.88 12.55 -6.88
C LYS A 134 -5.39 11.33 -6.10
N VAL A 135 -4.06 11.14 -6.06
CA VAL A 135 -3.41 10.08 -5.29
C VAL A 135 -3.63 10.29 -3.79
N ASN A 136 -3.78 9.19 -3.04
CA ASN A 136 -4.12 9.10 -1.61
C ASN A 136 -5.54 9.57 -1.26
N SER A 137 -6.39 9.86 -2.25
CA SER A 137 -7.79 10.25 -1.99
C SER A 137 -8.71 9.97 -3.19
N GLY A 138 -8.28 9.17 -4.15
CA GLY A 138 -8.95 8.98 -5.44
C GLY A 138 -8.98 7.54 -5.90
N GLU A 139 -8.33 6.65 -5.16
CA GLU A 139 -8.26 5.22 -5.38
C GLU A 139 -9.66 4.61 -5.40
N TYR A 140 -10.54 5.03 -4.47
CA TYR A 140 -11.94 4.60 -4.46
C TYR A 140 -12.72 5.04 -5.71
N LYS A 141 -12.36 6.19 -6.33
CA LYS A 141 -12.96 6.63 -7.60
C LYS A 141 -12.49 5.76 -8.76
N LEU A 142 -11.22 5.35 -8.77
CA LEU A 142 -10.71 4.39 -9.74
C LEU A 142 -11.44 3.05 -9.61
N MET A 143 -11.61 2.57 -8.37
CA MET A 143 -12.37 1.36 -8.09
C MET A 143 -13.82 1.47 -8.58
N GLY A 144 -14.49 2.59 -8.30
CA GLY A 144 -15.85 2.85 -8.78
C GLY A 144 -15.95 3.04 -10.31
N LEU A 145 -14.85 3.38 -10.99
CA LEU A 145 -14.80 3.50 -12.45
C LEU A 145 -14.63 2.14 -13.13
N ALA A 146 -14.03 1.16 -12.45
CA ALA A 146 -13.69 -0.15 -13.01
C ALA A 146 -14.87 -0.93 -13.63
N PRO A 147 -16.10 -0.91 -13.08
CA PRO A 147 -17.25 -1.62 -13.68
C PRO A 147 -17.69 -1.11 -15.06
N TYR A 148 -17.26 0.08 -15.47
CA TYR A 148 -17.64 0.69 -16.75
C TYR A 148 -16.66 0.40 -17.90
N GLY A 149 -15.62 -0.38 -17.63
CA GLY A 149 -14.56 -0.70 -18.58
C GLY A 149 -14.46 -2.18 -18.92
N GLU A 150 -13.63 -2.46 -19.91
CA GLU A 150 -13.22 -3.81 -20.30
C GLU A 150 -11.75 -4.06 -19.90
N PRO A 151 -11.36 -5.29 -19.52
CA PRO A 151 -10.00 -5.60 -19.02
C PRO A 151 -8.94 -5.66 -20.14
N LYS A 152 -9.01 -4.78 -21.13
CA LYS A 152 -8.17 -4.77 -22.35
C LYS A 152 -6.68 -4.68 -22.07
N TYR A 153 -6.29 -4.07 -20.95
CA TYR A 153 -4.90 -3.85 -20.58
C TYR A 153 -4.38 -4.83 -19.53
N LYS A 154 -5.19 -5.78 -19.04
CA LYS A 154 -4.79 -6.73 -18.00
C LYS A 154 -3.49 -7.47 -18.38
N ASN A 155 -3.47 -8.10 -19.54
CA ASN A 155 -2.29 -8.85 -20.02
C ASN A 155 -1.08 -7.93 -20.24
N LEU A 156 -1.30 -6.68 -20.65
CA LEU A 156 -0.23 -5.71 -20.83
C LEU A 156 0.40 -5.33 -19.48
N ILE A 157 -0.41 -5.15 -18.45
CA ILE A 157 0.04 -4.88 -17.08
C ILE A 157 0.87 -6.05 -16.55
N LEU A 158 0.33 -7.27 -16.60
CA LEU A 158 0.98 -8.48 -16.09
C LEU A 158 2.29 -8.82 -16.82
N SER A 159 2.41 -8.50 -18.11
CA SER A 159 3.61 -8.81 -18.90
C SER A 159 4.69 -7.73 -18.85
N ASN A 160 4.36 -6.48 -18.53
CA ASN A 160 5.31 -5.36 -18.65
C ASN A 160 5.58 -4.64 -17.34
N LEU A 161 4.55 -4.45 -16.50
CA LEU A 161 4.65 -3.61 -15.30
C LEU A 161 5.10 -4.35 -14.06
N LEU A 162 4.90 -5.66 -13.99
CA LEU A 162 5.32 -6.46 -12.86
C LEU A 162 5.69 -7.89 -13.25
N ASP A 163 6.45 -8.55 -12.39
CA ASP A 163 6.74 -9.98 -12.43
C ASP A 163 6.06 -10.62 -11.22
N LEU A 164 4.87 -11.20 -11.41
CA LEU A 164 4.06 -11.85 -10.37
C LEU A 164 4.48 -13.31 -10.21
N LYS A 165 4.66 -13.74 -8.97
CA LYS A 165 4.93 -15.13 -8.60
C LYS A 165 3.68 -15.79 -8.04
N GLU A 166 3.68 -17.12 -8.02
CA GLU A 166 2.56 -17.94 -7.55
C GLU A 166 2.19 -17.67 -6.09
N ASP A 167 3.18 -17.28 -5.27
CA ASP A 167 2.99 -16.92 -3.86
C ASP A 167 2.41 -15.50 -3.66
N GLY A 168 2.13 -14.77 -4.75
CA GLY A 168 1.66 -13.39 -4.70
C GLY A 168 2.76 -12.37 -4.48
N SER A 169 4.02 -12.78 -4.29
CA SER A 169 5.15 -11.86 -4.32
C SER A 169 5.36 -11.34 -5.74
N PHE A 170 5.79 -10.08 -5.85
CA PHE A 170 6.06 -9.49 -7.15
C PHE A 170 7.14 -8.43 -7.10
N LYS A 171 7.76 -8.19 -8.25
CA LYS A 171 8.61 -7.02 -8.47
C LYS A 171 7.99 -6.14 -9.55
N LEU A 172 7.85 -4.86 -9.24
CA LEU A 172 7.46 -3.84 -10.22
C LEU A 172 8.63 -3.52 -11.14
N ASN A 173 8.33 -3.39 -12.43
CA ASN A 173 9.29 -2.92 -13.43
C ASN A 173 9.44 -1.39 -13.34
N MET A 174 10.38 -0.98 -12.50
CA MET A 174 10.62 0.43 -12.15
C MET A 174 10.92 1.34 -13.33
N LYS A 175 11.24 0.79 -14.51
CA LYS A 175 11.40 1.54 -15.76
C LYS A 175 10.13 2.34 -16.14
N TYR A 176 8.94 1.92 -15.73
CA TYR A 176 7.66 2.55 -16.07
C TYR A 176 7.16 3.56 -15.02
N PHE A 177 7.77 3.57 -13.84
CA PHE A 177 7.31 4.37 -12.71
C PHE A 177 8.19 5.59 -12.47
N GLY A 178 7.60 6.63 -11.89
CA GLY A 178 8.26 7.91 -11.57
C GLY A 178 8.34 8.22 -10.08
N TYR A 179 7.63 7.47 -9.23
CA TYR A 179 7.42 7.84 -7.83
C TYR A 179 8.67 7.75 -6.94
N CYS A 180 9.73 7.05 -7.37
CA CYS A 180 10.99 7.02 -6.62
C CYS A 180 11.82 8.31 -6.76
N THR A 181 11.60 9.10 -7.82
CA THR A 181 12.48 10.23 -8.16
C THR A 181 11.75 11.53 -8.42
N GLY A 182 10.51 11.46 -8.90
CA GLY A 182 9.76 12.60 -9.39
C GLY A 182 8.53 12.94 -8.55
N LEU A 183 7.96 14.10 -8.86
CA LEU A 183 6.66 14.56 -8.34
C LEU A 183 5.45 13.84 -9.00
N LYS A 184 5.70 12.75 -9.74
CA LYS A 184 4.69 12.07 -10.58
C LYS A 184 4.80 10.56 -10.41
N MET A 185 3.66 9.86 -10.49
CA MET A 185 3.61 8.41 -10.33
C MET A 185 4.15 7.64 -11.55
N THR A 186 3.93 8.16 -12.75
CA THR A 186 4.24 7.50 -14.03
C THR A 186 5.17 8.35 -14.90
N ASN A 187 5.73 7.76 -15.96
CA ASN A 187 6.70 8.40 -16.84
C ASN A 187 6.38 8.20 -18.35
N ARG A 188 7.26 8.69 -19.24
CA ARG A 188 7.05 8.59 -20.70
C ARG A 188 6.94 7.17 -21.23
N ARG A 189 7.59 6.18 -20.60
CA ARG A 189 7.48 4.77 -20.99
C ARG A 189 6.09 4.24 -20.67
N PHE A 190 5.52 4.64 -19.52
CA PHE A 190 4.13 4.34 -19.17
C PHE A 190 3.17 4.95 -20.20
N ASN A 191 3.39 6.20 -20.59
CA ASN A 191 2.59 6.86 -21.62
C ASN A 191 2.60 6.10 -22.95
N LYS A 192 3.80 5.66 -23.38
CA LYS A 192 3.96 4.87 -24.60
C LYS A 192 3.25 3.53 -24.49
N LEU A 193 3.36 2.85 -23.35
CA LEU A 193 2.76 1.54 -23.11
C LEU A 193 1.22 1.58 -23.25
N PHE A 194 0.58 2.62 -22.71
CA PHE A 194 -0.88 2.76 -22.75
C PHE A 194 -1.39 3.72 -23.83
N GLY A 195 -0.55 4.08 -24.82
CA GLY A 195 -0.98 4.81 -26.02
C GLY A 195 -1.38 6.27 -25.83
N GLY A 196 -0.85 6.99 -24.84
CA GLY A 196 -1.15 8.41 -24.65
C GLY A 196 -0.70 8.98 -23.30
N PRO A 197 -0.85 10.28 -23.02
CA PRO A 197 -0.53 10.84 -21.72
C PRO A 197 -1.58 10.47 -20.65
N PRO A 198 -1.29 10.76 -19.36
CA PRO A 198 -2.30 10.74 -18.30
C PRO A 198 -3.48 11.65 -18.64
N ARG A 199 -4.67 11.29 -18.17
CA ARG A 199 -5.86 12.13 -18.27
C ARG A 199 -5.64 13.42 -17.46
N LYS A 200 -6.07 14.56 -18.00
CA LYS A 200 -6.09 15.83 -17.25
C LYS A 200 -7.14 15.73 -16.14
N PRO A 201 -6.85 16.14 -14.89
CA PRO A 201 -7.86 16.17 -13.82
C PRO A 201 -9.12 16.93 -14.23
N GLU A 202 -10.27 16.51 -13.72
CA GLU A 202 -11.60 17.11 -13.99
C GLU A 202 -12.01 17.20 -15.47
N SER A 203 -11.27 16.58 -16.40
CA SER A 203 -11.72 16.40 -17.79
C SER A 203 -12.80 15.32 -17.89
N ARG A 204 -13.48 15.26 -19.04
CA ARG A 204 -14.38 14.15 -19.36
C ARG A 204 -13.65 12.80 -19.30
N LEU A 205 -14.30 11.80 -18.70
CA LEU A 205 -13.84 10.40 -18.69
C LEU A 205 -14.04 9.78 -20.08
N THR A 206 -13.09 8.95 -20.49
CA THR A 206 -13.09 8.24 -21.78
C THR A 206 -13.16 6.74 -21.57
N GLN A 207 -13.50 5.98 -22.63
CA GLN A 207 -13.48 4.51 -22.57
C GLN A 207 -12.10 3.97 -22.21
N ARG A 208 -11.03 4.63 -22.66
CA ARG A 208 -9.65 4.28 -22.29
C ARG A 208 -9.44 4.33 -20.77
N ASP A 209 -9.98 5.35 -20.10
CA ASP A 209 -9.83 5.51 -18.64
C ASP A 209 -10.57 4.39 -17.89
N MET A 210 -11.77 4.04 -18.37
CA MET A 210 -12.59 2.96 -17.83
C MET A 210 -11.90 1.59 -18.04
N ASP A 211 -11.38 1.33 -19.24
CA ASP A 211 -10.67 0.09 -19.56
C ASP A 211 -9.37 -0.04 -18.74
N LEU A 212 -8.65 1.07 -18.51
CA LEU A 212 -7.48 1.11 -17.62
C LEU A 212 -7.87 0.78 -16.16
N ALA A 213 -8.95 1.39 -15.67
CA ALA A 213 -9.48 1.13 -14.33
C ALA A 213 -9.90 -0.33 -14.15
N ARG A 214 -10.67 -0.88 -15.10
CA ARG A 214 -11.05 -2.30 -15.10
C ARG A 214 -9.84 -3.21 -15.09
N SER A 215 -8.85 -2.93 -15.93
CA SER A 215 -7.66 -3.78 -16.08
C SER A 215 -6.80 -3.82 -14.83
N VAL A 216 -6.50 -2.67 -14.20
CA VAL A 216 -5.70 -2.66 -12.96
C VAL A 216 -6.46 -3.24 -11.78
N GLN A 217 -7.79 -3.06 -11.75
CA GLN A 217 -8.65 -3.63 -10.73
C GLN A 217 -8.59 -5.16 -10.77
N GLU A 218 -8.74 -5.79 -11.94
CA GLU A 218 -8.60 -7.25 -12.06
C GLU A 218 -7.20 -7.76 -11.72
N VAL A 219 -6.14 -7.03 -12.09
CA VAL A 219 -4.76 -7.39 -11.69
C VAL A 219 -4.58 -7.31 -10.19
N THR A 220 -5.15 -6.29 -9.54
CA THR A 220 -5.07 -6.10 -8.09
C THR A 220 -5.76 -7.24 -7.35
N GLU A 221 -6.96 -7.60 -7.80
CA GLU A 221 -7.71 -8.74 -7.27
C GLU A 221 -6.96 -10.06 -7.42
N GLU A 222 -6.30 -10.27 -8.56
CA GLU A 222 -5.52 -11.49 -8.82
C GLU A 222 -4.30 -11.59 -7.89
N ILE A 223 -3.55 -10.49 -7.73
CA ILE A 223 -2.41 -10.43 -6.81
C ILE A 223 -2.86 -10.67 -5.36
N MET A 224 -3.94 -10.00 -4.93
CA MET A 224 -4.49 -10.19 -3.59
C MET A 224 -4.90 -11.64 -3.34
N LEU A 225 -5.54 -12.29 -4.32
CA LEU A 225 -5.95 -13.69 -4.20
C LEU A 225 -4.73 -14.64 -4.12
N CYS A 226 -3.67 -14.39 -4.89
CA CYS A 226 -2.41 -15.13 -4.79
C CYS A 226 -1.77 -14.98 -3.40
N MET A 227 -1.69 -13.75 -2.88
CA MET A 227 -1.16 -13.48 -1.53
C MET A 227 -1.96 -14.23 -0.47
N VAL A 228 -3.29 -14.12 -0.49
CA VAL A 228 -4.17 -14.79 0.47
C VAL A 228 -3.99 -16.31 0.44
N ARG A 229 -3.91 -16.92 -0.76
CA ARG A 229 -3.65 -18.37 -0.90
C ARG A 229 -2.29 -18.76 -0.32
N HIS A 230 -1.27 -17.94 -0.52
CA HIS A 230 0.04 -18.16 0.08
C HIS A 230 -0.01 -18.07 1.60
N VAL A 231 -0.64 -17.03 2.15
CA VAL A 231 -0.79 -16.85 3.61
C VAL A 231 -1.49 -18.05 4.23
N HIS A 232 -2.59 -18.53 3.64
CA HIS A 232 -3.28 -19.72 4.11
C HIS A 232 -2.37 -20.95 4.06
N LYS A 233 -1.61 -21.14 2.97
CA LYS A 233 -0.66 -22.26 2.84
C LYS A 233 0.46 -22.21 3.89
N GLN A 234 0.94 -21.02 4.25
CA GLN A 234 2.02 -20.85 5.24
C GLN A 234 1.53 -20.99 6.68
N THR A 235 0.32 -20.53 6.97
CA THR A 235 -0.20 -20.45 8.36
C THR A 235 -1.08 -21.63 8.73
N GLY A 236 -1.82 -22.20 7.77
CA GLY A 236 -2.84 -23.23 8.02
C GLY A 236 -4.05 -22.75 8.82
N LEU A 237 -4.20 -21.44 9.03
CA LEU A 237 -5.26 -20.85 9.83
C LEU A 237 -6.53 -20.64 9.01
N LYS A 238 -7.68 -20.68 9.70
CA LYS A 238 -9.02 -20.65 9.11
C LYS A 238 -9.53 -19.25 8.82
N ASP A 239 -9.12 -18.28 9.63
CA ASP A 239 -9.60 -16.91 9.59
C ASP A 239 -8.51 -15.94 9.14
N LEU A 240 -8.87 -14.90 8.40
CA LEU A 240 -7.95 -13.89 7.89
C LEU A 240 -8.32 -12.46 8.30
N CYS A 241 -7.38 -11.77 8.93
CA CYS A 241 -7.44 -10.33 9.18
C CYS A 241 -6.75 -9.52 8.07
N LEU A 242 -7.44 -8.53 7.51
CA LEU A 242 -6.95 -7.65 6.45
C LEU A 242 -6.82 -6.19 6.92
N ALA A 243 -5.69 -5.56 6.60
CA ALA A 243 -5.44 -4.14 6.89
C ALA A 243 -4.55 -3.47 5.84
N GLY A 244 -4.40 -2.14 5.96
CA GLY A 244 -3.61 -1.31 5.03
C GLY A 244 -4.47 -0.69 3.93
N GLY A 245 -3.95 0.32 3.24
CA GLY A 245 -4.73 1.11 2.28
C GLY A 245 -5.32 0.30 1.11
N VAL A 246 -4.69 -0.81 0.72
CA VAL A 246 -5.21 -1.70 -0.34
C VAL A 246 -6.32 -2.61 0.19
N ALA A 247 -6.32 -2.94 1.49
CA ALA A 247 -7.41 -3.70 2.11
C ALA A 247 -8.76 -2.95 2.14
N LEU A 248 -8.79 -1.66 1.76
CA LEU A 248 -10.03 -0.92 1.51
C LEU A 248 -10.65 -1.22 0.13
N ASN A 249 -10.00 -2.03 -0.70
CA ASN A 249 -10.54 -2.47 -1.98
C ASN A 249 -11.64 -3.52 -1.77
N CYS A 250 -12.89 -3.06 -1.62
CA CYS A 250 -14.03 -3.93 -1.33
C CYS A 250 -14.32 -4.95 -2.44
N VAL A 251 -13.95 -4.65 -3.70
CA VAL A 251 -14.08 -5.60 -4.81
C VAL A 251 -13.11 -6.77 -4.65
N GLY A 252 -11.85 -6.48 -4.30
CA GLY A 252 -10.83 -7.47 -3.95
C GLY A 252 -11.22 -8.30 -2.74
N ASN A 253 -11.69 -7.65 -1.67
CA ASN A 253 -12.14 -8.35 -0.46
C ASN A 253 -13.32 -9.27 -0.75
N GLY A 254 -14.31 -8.81 -1.53
CA GLY A 254 -15.45 -9.63 -1.93
C GLY A 254 -15.03 -10.85 -2.75
N ARG A 255 -13.98 -10.72 -3.57
CA ARG A 255 -13.42 -11.85 -4.31
C ARG A 255 -12.66 -12.82 -3.39
N ILE A 256 -11.88 -12.31 -2.44
CA ILE A 256 -11.22 -13.12 -1.40
C ILE A 256 -12.26 -13.93 -0.61
N LEU A 257 -13.35 -13.31 -0.18
CA LEU A 257 -14.41 -13.99 0.57
C LEU A 257 -15.06 -15.14 -0.22
N ARG A 258 -15.18 -15.00 -1.55
CA ARG A 258 -15.82 -16.01 -2.42
C ARG A 258 -14.88 -17.11 -2.92
N GLU A 259 -13.62 -16.76 -3.18
CA GLU A 259 -12.66 -17.60 -3.91
C GLU A 259 -11.41 -17.96 -3.09
N GLY A 260 -11.26 -17.34 -1.92
CA GLY A 260 -10.16 -17.58 -0.99
C GLY A 260 -10.35 -18.85 -0.18
N PRO A 261 -9.27 -19.36 0.45
CA PRO A 261 -9.30 -20.59 1.24
C PRO A 261 -9.73 -20.39 2.70
N PHE A 262 -9.98 -19.16 3.14
CA PHE A 262 -10.36 -18.85 4.53
C PHE A 262 -11.86 -19.02 4.74
N GLU A 263 -12.26 -19.46 5.93
CA GLU A 263 -13.66 -19.64 6.33
C GLU A 263 -14.35 -18.28 6.54
N ASP A 264 -13.62 -17.32 7.13
CA ASP A 264 -14.10 -15.97 7.38
C ASP A 264 -12.97 -14.94 7.27
N ILE A 265 -13.35 -13.67 7.05
CA ILE A 265 -12.41 -12.55 6.97
C ILE A 265 -12.86 -11.38 7.84
N TRP A 266 -11.91 -10.76 8.52
CA TRP A 266 -12.08 -9.49 9.21
C TRP A 266 -11.28 -8.40 8.51
N ILE A 267 -11.88 -7.24 8.28
CA ILE A 267 -11.23 -6.11 7.60
C ILE A 267 -11.23 -4.93 8.55
N GLN A 268 -10.06 -4.32 8.75
CA GLN A 268 -9.95 -3.08 9.52
C GLN A 268 -10.92 -2.01 8.94
N PRO A 269 -11.81 -1.44 9.75
CA PRO A 269 -12.68 -0.35 9.28
C PRO A 269 -11.86 0.90 8.92
N ALA A 270 -12.37 1.66 7.94
CA ALA A 270 -11.76 2.89 7.44
C ALA A 270 -11.84 4.06 8.43
#